data_AF-A0AAD5V4X9-F1
#
_entry.id   AF-A0AAD5V4X9-F1
#
_cell.length_a   1.000
_cell.length_b   1.000
_cell.length_c   1.000
_cell.angle_alpha   90.00
_cell.angle_beta   90.00
_cell.angle_gamma   90.00
#
_symmetry.space_group_name_H-M   'P 1'
#
loop_
_entity.id
_entity.type
_entity.pdbx_description
1 polymer ?
#
loop_
_entity_poly.entity_id
_entity_poly.type
_entity_poly.pdbx_seq_one_letter_code
_entity_poly.pdbx_strand_id
1 'polypeptide(L)'
;MSPGHPLISIALTLDRLTTKEVLGAVLHSVLFHRLLGTVKPGLVDVLDVTMPIVDDPETKTLVQEKVDAFWRGMEGGSNKKGQVIITFSEKRPKKSWFIMGEVGILNSLPHFFKYTE
;
A
#
# COMPACT_ATOMS: atom_id res chain seq x y z
N MET A 1 -12.59 -16.08 -13.82
CA MET A 1 -12.65 -15.84 -12.36
C MET A 1 -11.27 -15.39 -11.92
N SER A 2 -11.11 -14.17 -11.42
CA SER A 2 -9.81 -13.72 -10.91
C SER A 2 -9.41 -14.65 -9.75
N PRO A 3 -8.24 -15.29 -9.74
CA PRO A 3 -7.79 -16.02 -8.56
C PRO A 3 -7.76 -15.01 -7.41
N GLY A 4 -8.59 -15.22 -6.40
CA GLY A 4 -8.61 -14.38 -5.21
C GLY A 4 -7.20 -14.36 -4.61
N HIS A 5 -6.66 -13.17 -4.35
CA HIS A 5 -5.36 -13.03 -3.72
C HIS A 5 -5.33 -13.85 -2.41
N PRO A 6 -4.21 -14.54 -2.10
CA PRO A 6 -4.12 -15.36 -0.90
C PRO A 6 -4.34 -14.48 0.33
N LEU A 7 -5.36 -14.83 1.14
CA LEU A 7 -5.64 -14.18 2.40
C LEU A 7 -4.82 -14.88 3.49
N ILE A 8 -3.97 -14.11 4.17
CA ILE A 8 -3.14 -14.59 5.29
C ILE A 8 -3.73 -14.01 6.57
N SER A 9 -4.12 -14.89 7.50
CA SER A 9 -4.62 -14.51 8.82
C SER A 9 -3.55 -14.74 9.87
N ILE A 10 -3.25 -13.72 10.66
CA ILE A 10 -2.33 -13.77 11.81
C ILE A 10 -3.17 -13.53 13.07
N ALA A 11 -3.20 -14.50 13.98
CA ALA A 11 -3.86 -14.36 15.27
C ALA A 11 -2.83 -13.92 16.32
N LEU A 12 -3.08 -12.77 16.97
CA LEU A 12 -2.23 -12.22 18.01
C LEU A 12 -2.98 -12.19 19.35
N THR A 13 -2.36 -12.69 20.41
CA THR A 13 -2.84 -12.55 21.79
C THR A 13 -1.80 -11.73 22.53
N LEU A 14 -2.19 -10.52 22.96
CA LEU A 14 -1.26 -9.49 23.46
C LEU A 14 -1.75 -8.92 24.77
N ASP A 15 -0.81 -8.51 25.61
CA ASP A 15 -1.11 -7.72 26.79
C ASP A 15 -1.47 -6.28 26.41
N ARG A 16 -2.31 -5.66 27.24
CA ARG A 16 -2.79 -4.30 27.00
C ARG A 16 -1.63 -3.30 26.84
N LEU A 17 -0.59 -3.44 27.66
CA LEU A 17 0.54 -2.50 27.68
C LEU A 17 1.44 -2.63 26.45
N THR A 18 1.53 -3.82 25.86
CA THR A 18 2.43 -4.13 24.73
C THR A 18 1.73 -4.12 23.39
N THR A 19 0.40 -4.04 23.37
CA THR A 19 -0.41 -4.15 22.14
C THR A 19 0.02 -3.16 21.07
N LYS A 20 0.21 -1.88 21.42
CA LYS A 20 0.58 -0.85 20.44
C LYS A 20 1.95 -1.12 19.82
N GLU A 21 2.91 -1.48 20.65
CA GLU A 21 4.29 -1.76 20.24
C GLU A 21 4.36 -2.99 19.33
N VAL A 22 3.75 -4.10 19.75
CA VAL A 22 3.74 -5.35 18.97
C VAL A 22 2.98 -5.18 17.66
N LEU A 23 1.81 -4.53 17.68
CA LEU A 23 1.04 -4.28 16.46
C LEU A 23 1.84 -3.40 15.49
N GLY A 24 2.51 -2.36 15.99
CA GLY A 24 3.38 -1.50 15.17
C GLY A 24 4.51 -2.29 14.51
N ALA A 25 5.21 -3.14 15.27
CA ALA A 25 6.29 -3.97 14.74
C ALA A 25 5.82 -4.98 13.68
N VAL A 26 4.66 -5.61 13.90
CA VAL A 26 4.05 -6.52 12.92
C VAL A 26 3.68 -5.79 11.63
N LEU A 27 3.04 -4.61 11.73
CA LEU A 27 2.70 -3.80 10.55
C LEU A 27 3.94 -3.36 9.78
N HIS A 28 4.99 -2.90 10.49
CA HIS A 28 6.26 -2.58 9.87
C HIS A 28 6.90 -3.78 9.16
N SER A 29 6.88 -4.96 9.78
CA SER A 29 7.43 -6.18 9.19
C SER A 29 6.68 -6.59 7.92
N VAL A 30 5.35 -6.51 7.95
CA VAL A 30 4.51 -6.79 6.76
C VAL A 30 4.82 -5.81 5.63
N LEU A 31 4.93 -4.51 5.93
CA LEU A 31 5.27 -3.49 4.94
C LEU A 31 6.69 -3.65 4.40
N PHE A 32 7.66 -3.96 5.26
CA PHE A 32 9.05 -4.21 4.86
C PHE A 32 9.15 -5.30 3.79
N HIS A 33 8.37 -6.38 3.92
CA HIS A 33 8.36 -7.48 2.96
C HIS A 33 7.50 -7.24 1.71
N ARG A 34 6.62 -6.23 1.69
CA ARG A 34 5.59 -6.07 0.64
C ARG A 34 5.62 -4.73 -0.08
N LEU A 35 6.32 -3.72 0.42
CA LEU A 35 6.51 -2.46 -0.28
C LEU A 35 7.34 -2.69 -1.55
N LEU A 36 6.78 -2.29 -2.69
CA LEU A 36 7.40 -2.40 -4.00
C LEU A 36 8.24 -1.13 -4.22
N GLY A 37 9.49 -1.14 -3.75
CA GLY A 37 10.40 -0.01 -3.89
C GLY A 37 11.67 -0.16 -3.05
N THR A 38 12.56 0.82 -3.17
CA THR A 38 13.75 0.90 -2.33
C THR A 38 13.35 1.40 -0.94
N VAL A 39 13.25 0.48 0.01
CA VAL A 39 13.04 0.80 1.42
C VAL A 39 14.37 0.77 2.16
N LYS A 40 14.60 1.76 3.02
CA LYS A 40 15.74 1.72 3.94
C LYS A 40 15.42 0.72 5.06
N PRO A 41 16.24 -0.33 5.27
CA PRO A 41 16.00 -1.29 6.33
C PRO A 41 16.33 -0.67 7.70
N GLY A 42 15.58 -1.08 8.72
CA GLY A 42 15.93 -0.90 10.13
C GLY A 42 15.57 -2.15 10.93
N LEU A 43 15.96 -2.16 12.19
CA LEU A 43 15.65 -3.23 13.14
C LEU A 43 15.04 -2.62 14.40
N VAL A 44 14.13 -3.36 15.04
CA VAL A 44 13.59 -3.03 16.35
C VAL A 44 13.43 -4.31 17.17
N ASP A 45 13.73 -4.24 18.46
CA ASP A 45 13.51 -5.35 19.38
C ASP A 45 12.18 -5.12 20.10
N VAL A 46 11.27 -6.10 20.00
CA VAL A 46 9.99 -6.08 20.69
C VAL A 46 9.78 -7.43 21.36
N LEU A 47 9.63 -7.44 22.68
CA LEU A 47 9.49 -8.65 23.50
C LEU A 47 10.59 -9.70 23.20
N ASP A 48 11.84 -9.24 23.15
CA ASP A 48 13.03 -10.05 22.82
C ASP A 48 13.04 -10.66 21.41
N VAL A 49 12.17 -10.18 20.52
CA VAL A 49 12.15 -10.55 19.11
C VAL A 49 12.62 -9.38 18.25
N THR A 50 13.75 -9.57 17.56
CA THR A 50 14.25 -8.60 16.58
C THR A 50 13.43 -8.69 15.30
N MET A 51 12.73 -7.60 14.96
CA MET A 51 11.84 -7.48 13.82
C MET A 51 12.39 -6.49 12.78
N PRO A 52 12.25 -6.77 11.47
CA PRO A 52 12.60 -5.82 10.44
C PRO A 52 11.59 -4.67 10.38
N ILE A 53 12.08 -3.45 10.20
CA ILE A 53 11.26 -2.26 10.03
C ILE A 53 11.64 -1.48 8.77
N VAL A 54 10.70 -0.64 8.34
CA VAL A 54 10.91 0.33 7.28
C VAL A 54 11.41 1.63 7.93
N ASP A 55 12.66 2.00 7.68
CA ASP A 55 13.27 3.24 8.18
C ASP A 55 12.94 4.44 7.27
N ASP A 56 11.64 4.70 7.11
CA ASP A 56 11.08 5.79 6.33
C ASP A 56 10.11 6.61 7.20
N PRO A 57 10.25 7.95 7.29
CA PRO A 57 9.39 8.79 8.13
C PRO A 57 7.91 8.69 7.81
N GLU A 58 7.54 8.67 6.52
CA GLU A 58 6.15 8.61 6.09
C GLU A 58 5.50 7.28 6.51
N THR A 59 6.22 6.17 6.29
CA THR A 59 5.77 4.83 6.69
C THR A 59 5.63 4.73 8.21
N LYS A 60 6.58 5.27 8.99
CA LYS A 60 6.51 5.28 10.46
C LYS A 60 5.30 6.04 10.96
N THR A 61 5.05 7.25 10.43
CA THR A 61 3.88 8.05 10.79
C THR A 61 2.59 7.31 10.42
N LEU A 62 2.49 6.74 9.23
CA LEU A 62 1.32 5.97 8.80
C LEU A 62 1.02 4.79 9.74
N VAL A 63 2.04 3.99 10.08
CA VAL A 63 1.88 2.87 11.00
C VAL A 63 1.44 3.35 12.37
N GLN A 64 2.08 4.38 12.91
CA GLN A 64 1.73 4.96 14.20
C GLN A 64 0.26 5.43 14.24
N GLU A 65 -0.18 6.18 13.24
CA GLU A 65 -1.56 6.67 13.15
C GLU A 65 -2.58 5.54 13.11
N LYS A 66 -2.32 4.46 12.36
CA LYS A 66 -3.23 3.31 12.28
C LYS A 66 -3.27 2.52 13.58
N VAL A 67 -2.13 2.36 14.26
CA VAL A 67 -2.07 1.73 15.58
C VAL A 67 -2.83 2.56 16.61
N ASP A 68 -2.66 3.88 16.62
CA ASP A 68 -3.36 4.78 17.53
C ASP A 68 -4.88 4.77 17.29
N ALA A 69 -5.31 4.79 16.02
CA ALA A 69 -6.71 4.68 15.66
C ALA A 69 -7.33 3.35 16.13
N PHE A 70 -6.62 2.23 15.91
CA PHE A 70 -7.02 0.92 16.40
C PHE A 70 -7.13 0.91 17.93
N TRP A 71 -6.13 1.47 18.62
CA TRP A 71 -6.09 1.51 20.07
C TRP A 71 -7.24 2.30 20.69
N ARG A 72 -7.55 3.48 20.14
CA ARG A 72 -8.70 4.29 20.57
C ARG A 72 -10.02 3.55 20.42
N GLY A 73 -10.18 2.78 19.35
CA GLY A 73 -11.36 1.94 19.13
C GLY A 73 -11.47 0.79 20.14
N MET A 74 -10.33 0.26 20.60
CA MET A 74 -10.29 -0.82 21.59
C MET A 74 -10.56 -0.34 23.02
N GLU A 75 -10.03 0.82 23.42
CA GLU A 75 -10.17 1.31 24.81
C GLU A 75 -11.61 1.73 25.16
N GLY A 76 -12.40 2.16 24.18
CA GLY A 76 -13.79 2.55 24.39
C GLY A 76 -14.82 1.42 24.32
N GLY A 77 -14.41 0.21 23.93
CA GLY A 77 -15.29 -0.92 23.69
C GLY A 77 -15.38 -1.90 24.86
N SER A 78 -16.54 -2.55 25.03
CA SER A 78 -16.66 -3.73 25.90
C SER A 78 -15.92 -4.95 25.33
N ASN A 79 -15.64 -4.94 24.02
CA ASN A 79 -15.00 -6.03 23.31
C ASN A 79 -13.49 -5.83 23.26
N LYS A 80 -12.74 -6.78 23.82
CA LYS A 80 -11.26 -6.76 23.89
C LYS A 80 -10.59 -7.33 22.62
N LYS A 81 -11.37 -7.64 21.59
CA LYS A 81 -10.90 -8.21 20.32
C LYS A 81 -11.09 -7.19 19.22
N GLY A 82 -10.06 -7.00 18.41
CA GLY A 82 -10.09 -6.17 17.21
C GLY A 82 -9.43 -6.88 16.04
N GLN A 83 -9.64 -6.36 14.84
CA GLN A 83 -9.04 -6.88 13.62
C GLN A 83 -8.47 -5.73 12.78
N VAL A 84 -7.30 -5.96 12.22
CA VAL A 84 -6.67 -5.08 11.22
C VAL A 84 -6.60 -5.86 9.91
N ILE A 85 -6.99 -5.22 8.80
CA ILE A 85 -6.95 -5.80 7.46
C ILE A 85 -5.99 -4.97 6.62
N ILE A 86 -4.99 -5.62 6.03
CA ILE A 86 -4.00 -5.00 5.15
C ILE A 86 -4.29 -5.49 3.73
N THR A 87 -4.51 -4.55 2.80
CA THR A 87 -4.76 -4.87 1.39
C THR A 87 -3.70 -4.21 0.53
N PHE A 88 -2.97 -5.01 -0.22
CA PHE A 88 -2.03 -4.53 -1.24
C PHE A 88 -2.73 -4.53 -2.60
N SER A 89 -2.64 -3.40 -3.31
CA SER A 89 -3.22 -3.26 -4.64
C SER A 89 -2.28 -2.49 -5.55
N GLU A 90 -2.21 -2.89 -6.82
CA GLU A 90 -1.42 -2.21 -7.83
C GLU A 90 -2.29 -1.15 -8.52
N LYS A 91 -1.87 0.12 -8.49
CA LYS A 91 -2.51 1.16 -9.29
C LYS A 91 -1.97 1.09 -10.71
N ARG A 92 -2.69 0.41 -11.60
CA ARG A 92 -2.31 0.34 -13.01
C ARG A 92 -2.53 1.70 -13.69
N PRO A 93 -1.50 2.34 -14.28
CA PRO A 93 -1.70 3.55 -15.05
C PRO A 93 -2.65 3.23 -16.22
N LYS A 94 -3.72 4.01 -16.37
CA LYS A 94 -4.59 3.91 -17.55
C LYS A 94 -3.73 4.26 -18.76
N LYS A 95 -3.54 3.32 -19.68
CA LYS A 95 -2.80 3.54 -20.93
C LYS A 95 -3.53 4.62 -21.75
N SER A 96 -3.09 5.88 -21.64
CA SER A 96 -3.59 7.01 -22.45
C SER A 96 -3.03 7.01 -23.89
N TRP A 97 -2.34 5.95 -24.31
CA TRP A 97 -1.62 5.88 -25.59
C TRP A 97 -2.55 5.76 -26.82
N PHE A 98 -3.85 5.54 -26.64
CA PHE A 98 -4.79 5.39 -27.76
C PHE A 98 -5.42 6.70 -28.29
N ILE A 99 -5.01 7.89 -27.83
CA ILE A 99 -5.68 9.15 -28.25
C ILE A 99 -4.82 10.05 -29.18
N MET A 100 -3.51 9.83 -29.36
CA MET A 100 -2.68 10.77 -30.15
C MET A 100 -2.05 10.20 -31.43
N GLY A 101 -2.19 8.89 -31.71
CA GLY A 101 -1.53 8.26 -32.86
C GLY A 101 -2.20 8.48 -34.22
N GLU A 102 -3.48 8.85 -34.28
CA GLU A 102 -4.24 8.92 -35.56
C GLU A 102 -4.74 10.32 -35.96
N VAL A 103 -4.54 11.36 -35.16
CA VAL A 103 -5.00 12.74 -35.50
C VAL A 103 -3.86 13.63 -36.04
N GLY A 104 -2.69 13.05 -36.31
CA GLY A 104 -1.49 13.79 -36.77
C GLY A 104 -1.13 13.63 -38.26
N ILE A 105 -1.74 12.69 -38.99
CA ILE A 105 -1.26 12.29 -40.33
C ILE A 105 -2.20 12.67 -41.49
N LEU A 106 -3.35 13.31 -41.22
CA LEU A 106 -4.29 13.76 -42.27
C LEU A 106 -4.22 15.25 -42.61
N ASN A 107 -3.37 16.04 -41.91
CA ASN A 107 -3.27 17.49 -42.15
C ASN A 107 -1.97 17.92 -42.88
N SER A 108 -1.15 17.00 -43.38
CA SER A 108 0.07 17.33 -44.13
C SER A 108 0.05 16.96 -45.63
N LEU A 109 -1.13 16.78 -46.24
CA LEU A 109 -1.22 16.67 -47.69
C LEU A 109 -1.34 18.07 -48.31
N PRO A 110 -0.33 18.54 -49.07
CA PRO A 110 -0.42 19.83 -49.75
C PRO A 110 -1.50 19.77 -50.84
N HIS A 111 -2.32 20.82 -50.88
CA HIS A 111 -3.18 21.19 -51.99
C HIS A 111 -2.42 21.13 -53.32
N PHE A 112 -2.51 20.03 -54.06
CA PHE A 112 -2.02 19.97 -55.44
C PHE A 112 -3.01 19.18 -56.31
N PHE A 113 -3.30 19.79 -57.46
CA PHE A 113 -4.24 19.44 -58.54
C PHE A 113 -5.72 19.84 -58.37
N LYS A 114 -5.99 21.09 -58.77
CA LYS A 114 -7.17 21.45 -59.59
C LYS A 114 -6.82 21.24 -61.09
N TYR A 115 -7.86 21.23 -61.95
CA TYR A 115 -7.96 20.85 -63.39
C TYR A 115 -8.38 19.37 -63.55
N THR A 116 -9.46 18.97 -64.21
CA THR A 116 -10.39 19.51 -65.25
C THR A 116 -11.82 18.99 -64.92
N GLU A 117 -12.96 19.44 -65.45
CA GLU A 117 -13.39 20.04 -66.73
C GLU A 117 -14.37 21.21 -66.50
#